data_AF-A0A2G8LCU2-F1
#
_entry.id   AF-A0A2G8LCU2-F1
#
_cell.length_a   1.000
_cell.length_b   1.000
_cell.length_c   1.000
_cell.angle_alpha   90.00
_cell.angle_beta   90.00
_cell.angle_gamma   90.00
#
_symmetry.space_group_name_H-M   'P 1'
#
loop_
_entity.id
_entity.type
_entity.pdbx_description
1 polymer ?
#
loop_
_entity_poly.entity_id
_entity_poly.type
_entity_poly.pdbx_seq_one_letter_code
_entity_poly.pdbx_strand_id
1 'polypeptide(L)'
;MKIAKELSDLVVYCRTVSFNEDSPKGNFYEMSSFPETKVERFIQNNKAHILLDYHMYQISRTYPKGQRFDSSNYDPVFAWNCGHQIVALNYQTPDRSMQINQGLFALNGKCGYVLKPECMRNNNFDPFDRRTLTDQRMAIALSIGIIAARNLPKSGRGITSPFVEVEICGCSYDNGNKYKSKTKSSNGLNPVFNEKCEFDVHNPDMAFIRFVIQDEDMFGDPNFVAQATYPLCAVREGFRSVRLKNAYSEELELATLLVRIQKRIIAECEDEQLYASIQVLREKSQQLAAVVSNDELKMKEYEHVQEKLLQLQEDRRVRVERRRIMNATNSSSLLPRPR
;
A
#
# COMPACT_ATOMS: atom_id res chain seq x y z
N MET A 1 -32.89 -10.33 25.45
CA MET A 1 -32.06 -11.55 25.52
C MET A 1 -31.47 -11.59 26.93
N LYS A 2 -31.77 -12.60 27.74
CA LYS A 2 -31.14 -12.74 29.07
C LYS A 2 -29.89 -13.60 28.88
N ILE A 3 -28.72 -13.06 29.20
CA ILE A 3 -27.43 -13.75 29.13
C ILE A 3 -27.23 -14.48 30.47
N ALA A 4 -26.76 -15.74 30.42
CA ALA A 4 -26.45 -16.51 31.63
C ALA A 4 -25.32 -15.84 32.42
N LYS A 5 -25.42 -15.82 33.75
CA LYS A 5 -24.45 -15.12 34.60
C LYS A 5 -23.05 -15.73 34.46
N GLU A 6 -22.98 -17.05 34.39
CA GLU A 6 -21.75 -17.83 34.26
C GLU A 6 -20.98 -17.46 32.98
N LEU A 7 -21.70 -17.14 31.89
CA LEU A 7 -21.09 -16.67 30.65
C LEU A 7 -20.70 -15.19 30.74
N SER A 8 -21.51 -14.38 31.41
CA SER A 8 -21.23 -12.95 31.62
C SER A 8 -19.99 -12.71 32.47
N ASP A 9 -19.79 -13.53 33.50
CA ASP A 9 -18.66 -13.41 34.44
C ASP A 9 -17.30 -13.71 33.76
N LEU A 10 -17.29 -14.36 32.59
CA LEU A 10 -16.07 -14.59 31.80
C LEU A 10 -15.62 -13.36 30.99
N VAL A 11 -16.46 -12.32 30.87
CA VAL A 11 -16.16 -11.13 30.07
C VAL A 11 -15.46 -10.08 30.92
N VAL A 12 -14.12 -10.07 30.87
CA VAL A 12 -13.29 -9.14 31.66
C VAL A 12 -12.89 -7.89 30.87
N TYR A 13 -12.17 -8.07 29.75
CA TYR A 13 -11.52 -6.95 29.02
C TYR A 13 -12.21 -6.56 27.69
N CYS A 14 -13.18 -7.37 27.24
CA CYS A 14 -13.83 -7.24 25.94
C CYS A 14 -15.34 -7.15 26.11
N ARG A 15 -15.81 -6.21 26.94
CA ARG A 15 -17.23 -5.99 27.17
C ARG A 15 -17.86 -5.32 25.95
N THR A 16 -18.71 -6.05 25.24
CA THR A 16 -19.39 -5.50 24.06
C THR A 16 -20.37 -4.40 24.44
N VAL A 17 -20.18 -3.22 23.84
CA VAL A 17 -21.08 -2.05 23.98
C VAL A 17 -21.39 -1.44 22.62
N SER A 18 -22.54 -0.76 22.53
CA SER A 18 -22.90 0.03 21.35
C SER A 18 -22.03 1.28 21.28
N PHE A 19 -21.44 1.54 20.11
CA PHE A 19 -20.67 2.77 19.88
C PHE A 19 -21.60 3.99 19.80
N ASN A 20 -21.31 5.02 20.59
CA ASN A 20 -22.00 6.32 20.56
C ASN A 20 -21.06 7.39 19.97
N GLU A 21 -21.44 7.99 18.83
CA GLU A 21 -20.64 9.03 18.17
C GLU A 21 -20.50 10.31 19.02
N ASP A 22 -21.52 10.66 19.80
CA ASP A 22 -21.53 11.90 20.61
C ASP A 22 -20.69 11.76 21.89
N SER A 23 -20.46 10.52 22.33
CA SER A 23 -19.65 10.18 23.49
C SER A 23 -18.81 8.94 23.18
N PRO A 24 -17.79 9.08 22.31
CA PRO A 24 -17.05 7.93 21.78
C PRO A 24 -16.22 7.23 22.85
N LYS A 25 -15.79 7.95 23.89
CA LYS A 25 -14.97 7.42 24.97
C LYS A 25 -15.83 6.65 25.98
N GLY A 26 -15.50 5.39 26.16
CA GLY A 26 -15.98 4.53 27.23
C GLY A 26 -14.83 3.99 28.09
N ASN A 27 -15.07 2.88 28.78
CA ASN A 27 -14.04 2.24 29.59
C ASN A 27 -13.07 1.43 28.71
N PHE A 28 -11.80 1.33 29.10
CA PHE A 28 -10.77 0.60 28.32
C PHE A 28 -11.10 -0.89 28.10
N TYR A 29 -11.91 -1.49 28.99
CA TYR A 29 -12.38 -2.88 28.89
C TYR A 29 -13.66 -3.03 28.05
N GLU A 30 -14.16 -1.95 27.47
CA GLU A 30 -15.32 -1.95 26.57
C GLU A 30 -14.87 -1.91 25.12
N MET A 31 -15.56 -2.66 24.27
CA MET A 31 -15.30 -2.70 22.84
C MET A 31 -16.58 -2.61 22.02
N SER A 32 -16.47 -2.05 20.82
CA SER A 32 -17.57 -1.96 19.87
C SER A 32 -17.25 -2.71 18.57
N SER A 33 -18.30 -3.20 17.91
CA SER A 33 -18.21 -3.85 16.60
C SER A 33 -18.82 -2.99 15.50
N PHE A 34 -18.15 -2.93 14.34
CA PHE A 34 -18.51 -2.09 13.20
C PHE A 34 -18.58 -2.95 11.93
N PRO A 35 -19.71 -2.97 11.20
CA PRO A 35 -19.69 -3.50 9.85
C PRO A 35 -18.81 -2.62 8.95
N GLU A 36 -18.18 -3.17 7.91
CA GLU A 36 -17.33 -2.42 6.96
C GLU A 36 -18.01 -1.13 6.47
N THR A 37 -19.32 -1.18 6.21
CA THR A 37 -20.12 -0.05 5.72
C THR A 37 -20.25 1.10 6.72
N LYS A 38 -20.14 0.80 8.03
CA LYS A 38 -20.11 1.85 9.05
C LYS A 38 -18.77 2.56 9.03
N VAL A 39 -17.66 1.83 8.89
CA VAL A 39 -16.32 2.43 8.76
C VAL A 39 -16.22 3.31 7.52
N GLU A 40 -16.69 2.82 6.37
CA GLU A 40 -16.78 3.58 5.12
C GLU A 40 -17.55 4.90 5.30
N ARG A 41 -18.65 4.88 6.06
CA ARG A 41 -19.42 6.09 6.37
C ARG A 41 -18.65 7.10 7.21
N PHE A 42 -17.84 6.67 8.17
CA PHE A 42 -16.97 7.60 8.93
C PHE A 42 -15.96 8.26 8.00
N ILE A 43 -15.37 7.48 7.09
CA ILE A 43 -14.40 7.99 6.11
C ILE A 43 -15.06 9.01 5.17
N GLN A 44 -16.19 8.64 4.54
CA GLN A 44 -16.91 9.48 3.59
C GLN A 44 -17.39 10.81 4.19
N ASN A 45 -17.69 10.82 5.49
CA ASN A 45 -18.14 12.02 6.21
C ASN A 45 -16.99 12.79 6.89
N ASN A 46 -15.72 12.48 6.59
CA ASN A 46 -14.54 13.11 7.20
C ASN A 46 -14.52 13.01 8.74
N LYS A 47 -15.02 11.89 9.29
CA LYS A 47 -15.10 11.60 10.72
C LYS A 47 -14.10 10.53 11.19
N ALA A 48 -13.08 10.21 10.39
CA ALA A 48 -12.09 9.19 10.74
C ALA A 48 -11.29 9.52 12.01
N HIS A 49 -11.04 10.81 12.28
CA HIS A 49 -10.37 11.28 13.50
C HIS A 49 -11.10 10.85 14.79
N ILE A 50 -12.45 10.79 14.78
CA ILE A 50 -13.25 10.31 15.92
C ILE A 50 -12.91 8.85 16.26
N LEU A 51 -12.74 8.02 15.22
CA LEU A 51 -12.35 6.62 15.39
C LEU A 51 -10.91 6.51 15.89
N LEU A 52 -9.98 7.30 15.35
CA LEU A 52 -8.58 7.31 15.79
C LEU A 52 -8.46 7.65 17.27
N ASP A 53 -9.13 8.70 17.72
CA ASP A 53 -9.18 9.11 19.13
C ASP A 53 -9.75 8.01 20.02
N TYR A 54 -10.82 7.33 19.57
CA TYR A 54 -11.40 6.19 20.26
C TYR A 54 -10.40 5.02 20.39
N HIS A 55 -9.67 4.70 19.31
CA HIS A 55 -8.71 3.60 19.26
C HIS A 55 -7.38 3.86 19.97
N MET A 56 -7.21 5.02 20.59
CA MET A 56 -6.11 5.28 21.51
C MET A 56 -6.32 4.60 22.87
N TYR A 57 -7.59 4.40 23.28
CA TYR A 57 -7.95 3.88 24.60
C TYR A 57 -8.75 2.57 24.55
N GLN A 58 -9.50 2.33 23.48
CA GLN A 58 -10.37 1.15 23.35
C GLN A 58 -10.06 0.35 22.09
N ILE A 59 -10.48 -0.91 22.08
CA ILE A 59 -10.38 -1.77 20.92
C ILE A 59 -11.73 -1.89 20.22
N SER A 60 -11.68 -2.19 18.94
CA SER A 60 -12.85 -2.40 18.11
C SER A 60 -12.68 -3.62 17.24
N ARG A 61 -13.81 -4.16 16.79
CA ARG A 61 -13.86 -5.19 15.76
C ARG A 61 -14.56 -4.68 14.51
N THR A 62 -13.91 -4.77 13.36
CA THR A 62 -14.58 -4.60 12.07
C THR A 62 -14.84 -5.94 11.42
N TYR A 63 -15.88 -6.03 10.59
CA TYR A 63 -16.24 -7.29 9.92
C TYR A 63 -16.94 -7.06 8.57
N PRO A 64 -16.89 -8.05 7.65
CA PRO A 64 -17.48 -7.92 6.33
C PRO A 64 -19.00 -7.72 6.40
N LYS A 65 -19.57 -6.96 5.47
CA LYS A 65 -21.04 -6.77 5.40
C LYS A 65 -21.75 -8.09 5.06
N GLY A 66 -22.99 -8.22 5.53
CA GLY A 66 -23.78 -9.44 5.35
C GLY A 66 -24.08 -9.81 3.90
N GLN A 67 -24.00 -8.85 2.95
CA GLN A 67 -24.21 -9.11 1.52
C GLN A 67 -23.06 -9.87 0.84
N ARG A 68 -21.92 -10.07 1.52
CA ARG A 68 -20.77 -10.84 1.00
C ARG A 68 -21.00 -12.33 1.19
N PHE A 69 -22.03 -12.86 0.53
CA PHE A 69 -22.41 -14.28 0.61
C PHE A 69 -21.33 -15.21 0.04
N ASP A 70 -20.50 -14.69 -0.85
CA ASP A 70 -19.33 -15.35 -1.44
C ASP A 70 -18.12 -15.38 -0.51
N SER A 71 -18.24 -14.84 0.71
CA SER A 71 -17.13 -14.65 1.65
C SER A 71 -16.00 -13.76 1.12
N SER A 72 -16.25 -12.89 0.14
CA SER A 72 -15.29 -11.86 -0.26
C SER A 72 -14.89 -10.97 0.92
N ASN A 73 -13.70 -10.36 0.86
CA ASN A 73 -13.25 -9.40 1.87
C ASN A 73 -13.37 -7.95 1.40
N TYR A 74 -13.48 -7.03 2.37
CA TYR A 74 -13.23 -5.60 2.17
C TYR A 74 -11.73 -5.30 2.25
N ASP A 75 -11.31 -4.11 1.84
CA ASP A 75 -9.91 -3.68 2.00
C ASP A 75 -9.63 -3.38 3.48
N PRO A 76 -8.75 -4.16 4.16
CA PRO A 76 -8.46 -3.95 5.57
C PRO A 76 -7.69 -2.66 5.83
N VAL A 77 -7.01 -2.10 4.82
CA VAL A 77 -6.16 -0.91 4.98
C VAL A 77 -6.98 0.29 5.43
N PHE A 78 -8.20 0.50 4.91
CA PHE A 78 -9.04 1.61 5.36
C PHE A 78 -9.47 1.49 6.82
N ALA A 79 -9.69 0.27 7.31
CA ALA A 79 -10.02 0.03 8.71
C ALA A 79 -8.81 0.27 9.61
N TRP A 80 -7.62 -0.25 9.23
CA TRP A 80 -6.39 0.04 9.95
C TRP A 80 -6.05 1.53 9.93
N ASN A 81 -6.26 2.23 8.81
CA ASN A 81 -6.06 3.67 8.72
C ASN A 81 -6.88 4.43 9.78
N CYS A 82 -8.08 3.95 10.12
CA CYS A 82 -8.92 4.52 11.18
C CYS A 82 -8.58 4.03 12.60
N GLY A 83 -7.53 3.23 12.78
CA GLY A 83 -7.08 2.73 14.09
C GLY A 83 -7.70 1.40 14.54
N HIS A 84 -8.58 0.78 13.75
CA HIS A 84 -9.19 -0.50 14.11
C HIS A 84 -8.14 -1.60 14.29
N GLN A 85 -8.23 -2.37 15.36
CA GLN A 85 -7.24 -3.38 15.73
C GLN A 85 -7.69 -4.79 15.33
N ILE A 86 -8.97 -5.14 15.55
CA ILE A 86 -9.53 -6.46 15.22
C ILE A 86 -10.25 -6.34 13.87
N VAL A 87 -9.48 -6.29 12.79
CA VAL A 87 -10.01 -6.22 11.43
C VAL A 87 -10.31 -7.63 10.94
N ALA A 88 -11.52 -8.10 11.19
CA ALA A 88 -11.91 -9.47 10.84
C ALA A 88 -12.13 -9.61 9.34
N LEU A 89 -11.52 -10.65 8.78
CA LEU A 89 -11.60 -11.06 7.38
C LEU A 89 -11.99 -12.54 7.29
N ASN A 90 -12.53 -12.94 6.16
CA ASN A 90 -12.79 -14.32 5.77
C ASN A 90 -11.47 -14.98 5.34
N TYR A 91 -10.81 -15.68 6.27
CA TYR A 91 -9.49 -16.30 6.07
C TYR A 91 -9.47 -17.38 4.99
N GLN A 92 -10.61 -17.99 4.71
CA GLN A 92 -10.77 -19.01 3.68
C GLN A 92 -10.68 -18.44 2.25
N THR A 93 -10.78 -17.12 2.08
CA THR A 93 -10.86 -16.47 0.76
C THR A 93 -9.48 -15.96 0.33
N PRO A 94 -8.87 -16.49 -0.74
CA PRO A 94 -7.53 -16.13 -1.19
C PRO A 94 -7.49 -14.84 -2.02
N ASP A 95 -8.04 -13.76 -1.48
CA ASP A 95 -8.13 -12.46 -2.17
C ASP A 95 -6.99 -11.49 -1.80
N ARG A 96 -6.98 -10.33 -2.46
CA ARG A 96 -6.00 -9.25 -2.21
C ARG A 96 -5.96 -8.86 -0.74
N SER A 97 -7.12 -8.76 -0.08
CA SER A 97 -7.24 -8.34 1.31
C SER A 97 -6.57 -9.33 2.25
N MET A 98 -6.77 -10.63 2.07
CA MET A 98 -6.09 -11.65 2.85
C MET A 98 -4.58 -11.67 2.59
N GLN A 99 -4.14 -11.38 1.37
CA GLN A 99 -2.71 -11.28 1.03
C GLN A 99 -2.05 -10.09 1.72
N ILE A 100 -2.73 -8.94 1.80
CA ILE A 100 -2.28 -7.77 2.56
C ILE A 100 -2.25 -8.07 4.07
N ASN A 101 -3.29 -8.73 4.61
CA ASN A 101 -3.34 -9.16 6.01
C ASN A 101 -2.17 -10.06 6.39
N GLN A 102 -1.89 -11.09 5.60
CA GLN A 102 -0.73 -11.95 5.80
C GLN A 102 0.60 -11.20 5.65
N GLY A 103 0.65 -10.16 4.80
CA GLY A 103 1.79 -9.26 4.67
C GLY A 103 2.04 -8.44 5.94
N LEU A 104 1.01 -7.80 6.50
CA LEU A 104 1.12 -7.02 7.74
C LEU A 104 1.58 -7.90 8.91
N PHE A 105 0.88 -9.01 9.13
CA PHE A 105 1.16 -9.92 10.23
C PHE A 105 2.37 -10.82 10.00
N ALA A 106 3.11 -10.65 8.89
CA ALA A 106 4.47 -11.18 8.78
C ALA A 106 5.47 -10.44 9.67
N LEU A 107 5.15 -9.21 10.07
CA LEU A 107 5.92 -8.45 11.05
C LEU A 107 5.90 -9.10 12.43
N ASN A 108 6.82 -8.66 13.27
CA ASN A 108 6.90 -9.07 14.67
C ASN A 108 6.88 -10.60 14.87
N GLY A 109 7.58 -11.32 14.00
CA GLY A 109 7.71 -12.78 14.09
C GLY A 109 6.42 -13.55 13.90
N LYS A 110 5.40 -12.99 13.22
CA LYS A 110 4.10 -13.64 12.98
C LYS A 110 3.29 -13.95 14.24
N CYS A 111 3.48 -13.18 15.31
CA CYS A 111 2.77 -13.41 16.57
C CYS A 111 1.28 -12.99 16.56
N GLY A 112 0.81 -12.35 15.48
CA GLY A 112 -0.57 -11.84 15.38
C GLY A 112 -0.79 -10.44 15.95
N TYR A 113 0.26 -9.80 16.49
CA TYR A 113 0.20 -8.44 17.04
C TYR A 113 1.29 -7.56 16.44
N VAL A 114 0.88 -6.42 15.88
CA VAL A 114 1.78 -5.41 15.30
C VAL A 114 1.49 -4.09 15.97
N LEU A 115 2.53 -3.41 16.47
CA LEU A 115 2.39 -2.09 17.08
C LEU A 115 1.96 -1.08 16.02
N LYS A 116 0.96 -0.25 16.33
CA LYS A 116 0.56 0.88 15.47
C LYS A 116 1.73 1.84 15.25
N PRO A 117 1.93 2.36 14.02
CA PRO A 117 2.90 3.41 13.73
C PRO A 117 2.79 4.59 14.69
N GLU A 118 3.89 5.31 14.87
CA GLU A 118 3.92 6.46 15.79
C GLU A 118 2.96 7.57 15.38
N CYS A 119 2.81 7.83 14.08
CA CYS A 119 1.85 8.82 13.58
C CYS A 119 0.42 8.53 14.06
N MET A 120 0.00 7.27 14.07
CA MET A 120 -1.32 6.84 14.55
C MET A 120 -1.51 6.90 16.06
N ARG A 121 -0.44 7.18 16.81
CA ARG A 121 -0.47 7.36 18.27
C ARG A 121 -0.45 8.83 18.66
N ASN A 122 -0.59 9.73 17.68
CA ASN A 122 -0.69 11.17 17.84
C ASN A 122 -2.11 11.65 17.52
N ASN A 123 -2.70 12.48 18.38
CA ASN A 123 -4.07 12.98 18.22
C ASN A 123 -4.26 13.91 17.02
N ASN A 124 -3.18 14.43 16.44
CA ASN A 124 -3.24 15.34 15.30
C ASN A 124 -3.18 14.62 13.94
N PHE A 125 -3.02 13.30 13.92
CA PHE A 125 -2.87 12.53 12.68
C PHE A 125 -4.23 12.27 12.01
N ASP A 126 -4.30 12.53 10.70
CA ASP A 126 -5.42 12.17 9.83
C ASP A 126 -4.90 11.38 8.61
N PRO A 127 -5.27 10.09 8.45
CA PRO A 127 -4.86 9.25 7.33
C PRO A 127 -5.45 9.68 5.98
N PHE A 128 -6.38 10.65 5.97
CA PHE A 128 -7.01 11.22 4.78
C PHE A 128 -6.50 12.63 4.46
N ASP A 129 -5.70 13.24 5.34
CA ASP A 129 -5.05 14.53 5.12
C ASP A 129 -3.53 14.42 5.32
N ARG A 130 -2.80 14.39 4.21
CA ARG A 130 -1.32 14.35 4.17
C ARG A 130 -0.67 15.44 5.04
N ARG A 131 -1.29 16.61 5.21
CA ARG A 131 -0.71 17.75 5.95
C ARG A 131 -0.55 17.47 7.44
N THR A 132 -1.22 16.44 7.95
CA THR A 132 -1.13 16.01 9.36
C THR A 132 0.09 15.15 9.66
N LEU A 133 0.87 14.76 8.64
CA LEU A 133 2.14 14.06 8.82
C LEU A 133 3.17 15.04 9.41
N THR A 134 3.29 15.00 10.75
CA THR A 134 4.14 15.91 11.52
C THR A 134 5.64 15.62 11.38
N ASP A 135 6.02 14.41 10.97
CA ASP A 135 7.40 14.08 10.59
C ASP A 135 7.55 14.07 9.06
N GLN A 136 7.96 15.21 8.52
CA GLN A 136 8.20 15.44 7.09
C GLN A 136 9.38 14.63 6.53
N ARG A 137 10.12 13.88 7.37
CA ARG A 137 11.24 13.03 6.93
C ARG A 137 10.81 11.64 6.46
N MET A 138 9.51 11.35 6.48
CA MET A 138 9.00 10.02 6.18
C MET A 138 8.68 9.80 4.71
N ALA A 139 8.40 10.85 3.92
CA ALA A 139 8.07 10.66 2.52
C ALA A 139 9.27 10.11 1.74
N ILE A 140 9.04 9.11 0.87
CA ILE A 140 10.09 8.50 0.05
C ILE A 140 9.72 8.41 -1.41
N ALA A 141 10.71 8.60 -2.27
CA ALA A 141 10.69 8.19 -3.66
C ALA A 141 11.23 6.77 -3.74
N LEU A 142 10.32 5.82 -3.92
CA LEU A 142 10.61 4.40 -4.06
C LEU A 142 10.87 4.08 -5.52
N SER A 143 12.07 3.61 -5.83
CA SER A 143 12.44 3.15 -7.17
C SER A 143 12.66 1.64 -7.18
N ILE A 144 12.03 0.97 -8.14
CA ILE A 144 12.06 -0.48 -8.27
C ILE A 144 12.48 -0.82 -9.69
N GLY A 145 13.63 -1.47 -9.82
CA GLY A 145 14.03 -2.16 -11.05
C GLY A 145 13.47 -3.59 -11.03
N ILE A 146 12.54 -3.91 -11.91
CA ILE A 146 12.00 -5.25 -12.15
C ILE A 146 12.92 -5.93 -13.16
N ILE A 147 13.75 -6.87 -12.70
CA ILE A 147 14.86 -7.39 -13.50
C ILE A 147 14.45 -8.68 -14.20
N ALA A 148 14.18 -9.73 -13.44
CA ALA A 148 13.87 -11.05 -13.97
C ALA A 148 13.08 -11.87 -12.94
N ALA A 149 12.38 -12.91 -13.38
CA ALA A 149 11.80 -13.90 -12.49
C ALA A 149 12.37 -15.30 -12.79
N ARG A 150 12.14 -16.25 -11.87
CA ARG A 150 12.50 -17.65 -12.04
C ARG A 150 11.37 -18.55 -11.58
N ASN A 151 11.20 -19.69 -12.26
CA ASN A 151 10.30 -20.78 -11.89
C ASN A 151 8.86 -20.32 -11.60
N LEU A 152 8.29 -19.48 -12.46
CA LEU A 152 6.91 -19.07 -12.32
C LEU A 152 5.99 -20.26 -12.61
N PRO A 153 5.00 -20.54 -11.75
CA PRO A 153 4.08 -21.64 -11.99
C PRO A 153 3.20 -21.35 -13.22
N LYS A 154 2.67 -22.41 -13.81
CA LYS A 154 1.61 -22.35 -14.82
C LYS A 154 0.40 -23.10 -14.30
N SER A 155 -0.74 -22.42 -14.25
CA SER A 155 -2.03 -23.05 -14.05
C SER A 155 -2.57 -23.49 -15.41
N GLY A 156 -2.51 -24.79 -15.72
CA GLY A 156 -3.06 -25.35 -16.96
C GLY A 156 -2.02 -25.71 -18.03
N ARG A 157 -2.44 -25.73 -19.30
CA ARG A 157 -1.60 -26.13 -20.44
C ARG A 157 -0.84 -24.93 -21.04
N GLY A 158 0.28 -25.22 -21.68
CA GLY A 158 1.10 -24.22 -22.37
C GLY A 158 2.16 -23.58 -21.47
N ILE A 159 2.77 -22.50 -21.96
CA ILE A 159 3.82 -21.77 -21.25
C ILE A 159 3.23 -20.46 -20.74
N THR A 160 3.65 -20.02 -19.55
CA THR A 160 3.25 -18.73 -18.97
C THR A 160 3.82 -17.60 -19.83
N SER A 161 2.99 -16.61 -20.14
CA SER A 161 3.38 -15.31 -20.69
C SER A 161 3.31 -14.26 -19.58
N PRO A 162 4.32 -14.18 -18.69
CA PRO A 162 4.19 -13.38 -17.48
C PRO A 162 4.36 -11.89 -17.70
N PHE A 163 3.65 -11.10 -16.91
CA PHE A 163 3.97 -9.72 -16.59
C PHE A 163 3.89 -9.48 -15.08
N VAL A 164 4.51 -8.40 -14.61
CA VAL A 164 4.56 -8.02 -13.20
C VAL A 164 3.75 -6.74 -12.99
N GLU A 165 2.79 -6.80 -12.08
CA GLU A 165 2.16 -5.62 -11.48
C GLU A 165 2.83 -5.31 -10.15
N VAL A 166 3.22 -4.05 -9.95
CA VAL A 166 3.68 -3.52 -8.66
C VAL A 166 2.67 -2.48 -8.19
N GLU A 167 2.12 -2.70 -7.00
CA GLU A 167 1.08 -1.86 -6.40
C GLU A 167 1.57 -1.33 -5.04
N ILE A 168 1.30 -0.04 -4.79
CA ILE A 168 1.41 0.56 -3.46
C ILE A 168 0.02 0.66 -2.84
N CYS A 169 -0.13 0.10 -1.64
CA CYS A 169 -1.36 0.16 -0.84
C CYS A 169 -1.06 0.96 0.43
N GLY A 170 -1.97 1.79 0.93
CA GLY A 170 -1.70 2.57 2.15
C GLY A 170 -2.78 3.60 2.47
N CYS A 171 -2.36 4.75 3.01
CA CYS A 171 -3.23 5.91 3.19
C CYS A 171 -3.84 6.38 1.85
N SER A 172 -4.92 7.17 1.90
CA SER A 172 -5.66 7.57 0.68
C SER A 172 -4.79 8.29 -0.35
N TYR A 173 -3.79 9.05 0.11
CA TYR A 173 -2.85 9.80 -0.73
C TYR A 173 -1.69 8.96 -1.29
N ASP A 174 -1.50 7.72 -0.82
CA ASP A 174 -0.47 6.78 -1.32
C ASP A 174 -1.06 5.62 -2.14
N ASN A 175 -2.35 5.32 -1.91
CA ASN A 175 -3.06 4.18 -2.48
C ASN A 175 -3.38 4.37 -3.98
N GLY A 176 -3.49 3.26 -4.72
CA GLY A 176 -3.90 3.25 -6.13
C GLY A 176 -2.74 3.42 -7.12
N ASN A 177 -1.54 3.69 -6.64
CA ASN A 177 -0.34 3.74 -7.47
C ASN A 177 0.07 2.33 -7.93
N LYS A 178 -0.08 2.06 -9.23
CA LYS A 178 0.24 0.77 -9.86
C LYS A 178 1.14 0.94 -11.06
N TYR A 179 1.98 -0.06 -11.30
CA TYR A 179 2.79 -0.19 -12.50
C TYR A 179 2.64 -1.61 -13.07
N LYS A 180 2.34 -1.72 -14.36
CA LYS A 180 2.31 -2.98 -15.11
C LYS A 180 3.50 -3.04 -16.06
N SER A 181 4.33 -4.08 -15.95
CA SER A 181 5.42 -4.35 -16.87
C SER A 181 4.90 -4.86 -18.22
N LYS A 182 5.77 -4.90 -19.23
CA LYS A 182 5.46 -5.60 -20.48
C LYS A 182 5.38 -7.12 -20.25
N THR A 183 4.48 -7.76 -20.98
CA THR A 183 4.37 -9.22 -21.04
C THR A 183 5.59 -9.83 -21.71
N LYS A 184 6.09 -10.94 -21.15
CA LYS A 184 7.12 -11.77 -21.78
C LYS A 184 6.46 -13.01 -22.33
N SER A 185 6.32 -13.09 -23.65
CA SER A 185 5.61 -14.18 -24.31
C SER A 185 6.27 -15.54 -24.03
N SER A 186 5.48 -16.50 -23.56
CA SER A 186 5.86 -17.92 -23.43
C SER A 186 7.21 -18.14 -22.71
N ASN A 187 7.44 -17.44 -21.61
CA ASN A 187 8.59 -17.68 -20.74
C ASN A 187 8.24 -17.54 -19.25
N GLY A 188 7.84 -18.64 -18.61
CA GLY A 188 7.67 -18.72 -17.16
C GLY A 188 8.93 -19.14 -16.39
N LEU A 189 9.92 -19.73 -17.06
CA LEU A 189 11.07 -20.34 -16.39
C LEU A 189 12.10 -19.30 -15.94
N ASN A 190 12.42 -18.34 -16.81
CA ASN A 190 13.45 -17.32 -16.56
C ASN A 190 13.20 -15.99 -17.31
N PRO A 191 11.99 -15.40 -17.25
CA PRO A 191 11.70 -14.16 -17.96
C PRO A 191 12.57 -13.01 -17.47
N VAL A 192 13.01 -12.16 -18.40
CA VAL A 192 13.77 -10.94 -18.13
C VAL A 192 12.95 -9.73 -18.55
N PHE A 193 12.63 -8.87 -17.58
CA PHE A 193 11.84 -7.65 -17.76
C PHE A 193 12.74 -6.45 -18.06
N ASN A 194 13.71 -6.18 -17.18
CA ASN A 194 14.59 -5.00 -17.20
C ASN A 194 13.81 -3.69 -17.30
N GLU A 195 12.75 -3.59 -16.51
CA GLU A 195 11.87 -2.42 -16.44
C GLU A 195 12.06 -1.69 -15.10
N LYS A 196 11.74 -0.40 -15.06
CA LYS A 196 11.89 0.43 -13.87
C LYS A 196 10.60 1.19 -13.61
N CYS A 197 10.16 1.19 -12.36
CA CYS A 197 9.06 2.03 -11.89
C CYS A 197 9.49 2.87 -10.69
N GLU A 198 8.81 4.00 -10.51
CA GLU A 198 9.03 4.93 -9.42
C GLU A 198 7.69 5.32 -8.80
N PHE A 199 7.63 5.34 -7.48
CA PHE A 199 6.46 5.71 -6.68
C PHE A 199 6.87 6.74 -5.65
N ASP A 200 6.06 7.77 -5.45
CA ASP A 200 6.20 8.69 -4.34
C ASP A 200 5.24 8.22 -3.24
N VAL A 201 5.77 7.95 -2.05
CA VAL A 201 5.03 7.41 -0.90
C VAL A 201 5.22 8.34 0.28
N HIS A 202 4.15 8.99 0.71
CA HIS A 202 4.15 10.01 1.75
C HIS A 202 4.21 9.42 3.17
N ASN A 203 3.55 8.28 3.40
CA ASN A 203 3.57 7.60 4.70
C ASN A 203 4.00 6.12 4.58
N PRO A 204 5.32 5.85 4.50
CA PRO A 204 5.83 4.49 4.33
C PRO A 204 5.55 3.54 5.50
N ASP A 205 5.28 4.06 6.69
CA ASP A 205 4.97 3.24 7.88
C ASP A 205 3.60 2.56 7.78
N MET A 206 2.69 3.16 7.00
CA MET A 206 1.35 2.63 6.74
C MET A 206 1.20 2.05 5.33
N ALA A 207 2.26 2.12 4.52
CA ALA A 207 2.24 1.64 3.16
C ALA A 207 2.71 0.18 3.05
N PHE A 208 2.20 -0.49 2.02
CA PHE A 208 2.57 -1.83 1.59
C PHE A 208 3.05 -1.76 0.14
N ILE A 209 4.03 -2.59 -0.18
CA ILE A 209 4.36 -2.92 -1.56
C ILE A 209 3.85 -4.32 -1.87
N ARG A 210 3.17 -4.44 -3.00
CA ARG A 210 2.61 -5.70 -3.48
C ARG A 210 3.10 -5.96 -4.89
N PHE A 211 3.72 -7.12 -5.07
CA PHE A 211 4.12 -7.67 -6.36
C PHE A 211 3.08 -8.72 -6.76
N VAL A 212 2.52 -8.61 -7.96
CA VAL A 212 1.61 -9.61 -8.52
C VAL A 212 2.18 -10.04 -9.87
N ILE A 213 2.34 -11.34 -10.06
CA ILE A 213 2.71 -11.91 -11.35
C ILE A 213 1.42 -12.44 -11.95
N GLN A 214 1.16 -12.04 -13.18
CA GLN A 214 0.02 -12.51 -13.95
C GLN A 214 0.50 -13.09 -15.28
N ASP A 215 -0.30 -14.00 -15.81
CA ASP A 215 -0.14 -14.67 -17.09
C ASP A 215 -1.16 -14.11 -18.06
N GLU A 216 -0.69 -13.50 -19.13
CA GLU A 216 -1.56 -13.00 -20.20
C GLU A 216 -1.92 -14.17 -21.12
N ASP A 217 -3.21 -14.51 -21.18
CA ASP A 217 -3.67 -15.60 -22.05
C ASP A 217 -3.79 -15.17 -23.53
N MET A 218 -4.28 -16.09 -24.37
CA MET A 218 -4.42 -15.85 -25.80
C MET A 218 -5.43 -14.76 -26.18
N PHE A 219 -6.33 -14.41 -25.24
CA PHE A 219 -7.32 -13.34 -25.41
C PHE A 219 -6.85 -12.03 -24.78
N GLY A 220 -5.68 -12.02 -24.13
CA GLY A 220 -5.14 -10.87 -23.42
C GLY A 220 -5.65 -10.74 -21.99
N ASP A 221 -6.40 -11.73 -21.48
CA ASP A 221 -6.94 -11.67 -20.13
C ASP A 221 -5.87 -12.04 -19.10
N PRO A 222 -5.77 -11.27 -17.99
CA PRO A 222 -4.76 -11.51 -16.98
C PRO A 222 -5.19 -12.60 -16.00
N ASN A 223 -4.39 -13.66 -15.93
CA ASN A 223 -4.60 -14.78 -15.01
C ASN A 223 -3.60 -14.73 -13.86
N PHE A 224 -4.07 -14.86 -12.62
CA PHE A 224 -3.18 -14.83 -11.45
C PHE A 224 -2.18 -16.00 -11.46
N VAL A 225 -0.90 -15.70 -11.25
CA VAL A 225 0.17 -16.70 -11.12
C VAL A 225 0.68 -16.75 -9.70
N ALA A 226 1.14 -15.61 -9.18
CA ALA A 226 1.75 -15.53 -7.87
C ALA A 226 1.71 -14.10 -7.32
N GLN A 227 1.98 -13.94 -6.04
CA GLN A 227 2.08 -12.63 -5.40
C GLN A 227 3.11 -12.61 -4.28
N ALA A 228 3.53 -11.42 -3.89
CA ALA A 228 4.20 -11.19 -2.62
C ALA A 228 3.88 -9.79 -2.11
N THR A 229 3.43 -9.69 -0.85
CA THR A 229 3.04 -8.42 -0.23
C THR A 229 3.87 -8.18 1.04
N TYR A 230 4.43 -6.98 1.18
CA TYR A 230 5.28 -6.60 2.31
C TYR A 230 4.95 -5.18 2.81
N PRO A 231 4.91 -4.95 4.14
CA PRO A 231 4.92 -3.60 4.70
C PRO A 231 6.19 -2.87 4.27
N LEU A 232 6.05 -1.63 3.79
CA LEU A 232 7.14 -0.89 3.18
C LEU A 232 8.25 -0.56 4.19
N CYS A 233 7.90 -0.38 5.47
CA CYS A 233 8.83 -0.23 6.59
C CYS A 233 9.81 -1.42 6.74
N ALA A 234 9.42 -2.64 6.35
CA ALA A 234 10.26 -3.83 6.42
C ALA A 234 11.06 -4.14 5.15
N VAL A 235 10.84 -3.37 4.07
CA VAL A 235 11.50 -3.60 2.78
C VAL A 235 12.96 -3.12 2.82
N ARG A 236 13.88 -3.99 2.40
CA ARG A 236 15.32 -3.69 2.33
C ARG A 236 15.73 -3.23 0.93
N GLU A 237 16.65 -2.28 0.85
CA GLU A 237 17.20 -1.76 -0.41
C GLU A 237 18.24 -2.70 -1.05
N GLY A 238 18.63 -2.38 -2.29
CA GLY A 238 19.61 -3.12 -3.09
C GLY A 238 18.98 -4.18 -3.99
N PHE A 239 19.79 -5.10 -4.50
CA PHE A 239 19.30 -6.27 -5.22
C PHE A 239 18.69 -7.28 -4.24
N ARG A 240 17.44 -7.68 -4.47
CA ARG A 240 16.66 -8.56 -3.59
C ARG A 240 15.91 -9.59 -4.40
N SER A 241 15.85 -10.81 -3.86
CA SER A 241 14.95 -11.85 -4.34
C SER A 241 13.65 -11.78 -3.55
N VAL A 242 12.57 -11.45 -4.24
CA VAL A 242 11.22 -11.50 -3.72
C VAL A 242 10.72 -12.93 -3.86
N ARG A 243 10.53 -13.63 -2.73
CA ARG A 243 9.92 -14.96 -2.72
C ARG A 243 8.44 -14.84 -3.02
N LEU A 244 8.00 -15.56 -4.05
CA LEU A 244 6.63 -15.52 -4.54
C LEU A 244 5.77 -16.55 -3.81
N LYS A 245 4.50 -16.23 -3.68
CA LYS A 245 3.49 -17.02 -2.99
C LYS A 245 2.28 -17.26 -3.87
N ASN A 246 1.53 -18.32 -3.58
CA ASN A 246 0.26 -18.59 -4.24
C ASN A 246 -0.85 -17.62 -3.73
N ALA A 247 -2.08 -17.86 -4.17
CA ALA A 247 -3.24 -17.03 -3.82
C ALA A 247 -3.55 -17.06 -2.30
N TYR A 248 -3.24 -18.18 -1.63
CA TYR A 248 -3.42 -18.38 -0.18
C TYR A 248 -2.24 -17.86 0.66
N SER A 249 -1.28 -17.16 0.04
CA SER A 249 -0.05 -16.67 0.69
C SER A 249 0.91 -17.77 1.19
N GLU A 250 0.85 -18.97 0.59
CA GLU A 250 1.81 -20.05 0.81
C GLU A 250 3.00 -19.91 -0.12
N GLU A 251 4.20 -20.29 0.34
CA GLU A 251 5.43 -20.16 -0.45
C GLU A 251 5.40 -21.07 -1.69
N LEU A 252 5.76 -20.51 -2.85
CA LEU A 252 5.97 -21.27 -4.07
C LEU A 252 7.43 -21.70 -4.16
N GLU A 253 7.66 -22.98 -4.38
CA GLU A 253 9.01 -23.53 -4.45
C GLU A 253 9.81 -22.90 -5.60
N LEU A 254 10.98 -22.35 -5.28
CA LEU A 254 11.93 -21.69 -6.19
C LEU A 254 11.41 -20.47 -6.97
N ALA A 255 10.12 -20.16 -6.90
CA ALA A 255 9.49 -19.05 -7.60
C ALA A 255 9.94 -17.72 -6.98
N THR A 256 10.71 -16.94 -7.73
CA THR A 256 11.30 -15.69 -7.23
C THR A 256 11.30 -14.60 -8.28
N LEU A 257 11.14 -13.36 -7.84
CA LEU A 257 11.34 -12.16 -8.65
C LEU A 257 12.60 -11.43 -8.17
N LEU A 258 13.56 -11.21 -9.07
CA LEU A 258 14.73 -10.39 -8.81
C LEU A 258 14.38 -8.92 -9.05
N VAL A 259 14.57 -8.11 -8.02
CA VAL A 259 14.35 -6.67 -8.07
C VAL A 259 15.55 -5.90 -7.54
N ARG A 260 15.70 -4.64 -7.97
CA ARG A 260 16.56 -3.66 -7.32
C ARG A 260 15.70 -2.58 -6.67
N ILE A 261 15.76 -2.45 -5.36
CA ILE A 261 14.96 -1.48 -4.60
C ILE A 261 15.86 -0.33 -4.14
N GLN A 262 15.40 0.91 -4.32
CA GLN A 262 16.05 2.11 -3.80
C GLN A 262 15.00 3.00 -3.15
N LYS A 263 15.28 3.48 -1.95
CA LYS A 263 14.44 4.41 -1.18
C LYS A 263 15.20 5.72 -1.06
N ARG A 264 14.63 6.82 -1.54
CA ARG A 264 15.20 8.16 -1.36
C ARG A 264 14.24 8.99 -0.55
N ILE A 265 14.69 9.54 0.58
CA ILE A 265 13.88 10.45 1.38
C ILE A 265 13.56 11.69 0.53
N ILE A 266 12.28 11.96 0.34
CA ILE A 266 11.78 13.22 -0.16
C ILE A 266 11.78 14.13 1.06
N ALA A 267 12.94 14.67 1.43
CA ALA A 267 12.96 15.81 2.34
C ALA A 267 12.05 16.86 1.70
N GLU A 268 11.19 17.53 2.49
CA GLU A 268 10.48 18.71 2.00
C GLU A 268 11.48 19.56 1.23
N CYS A 269 11.36 19.50 -0.09
CA CYS A 269 11.91 20.53 -0.90
C CYS A 269 10.89 21.64 -0.94
N GLU A 270 11.40 22.84 -1.10
CA GLU A 270 10.71 24.05 -1.52
C GLU A 270 9.93 23.89 -2.85
N ASP A 271 9.66 22.64 -3.26
CA ASP A 271 9.09 22.16 -4.50
C ASP A 271 7.73 21.46 -4.25
N GLU A 272 7.06 21.69 -3.11
CA GLU A 272 5.76 21.07 -2.82
C GLU A 272 4.73 21.32 -3.95
N GLN A 273 4.79 22.52 -4.54
CA GLN A 273 4.03 22.91 -5.72
C GLN A 273 4.39 22.09 -6.97
N LEU A 274 5.65 21.72 -7.14
CA LEU A 274 6.12 20.87 -8.24
C LEU A 274 5.57 19.45 -8.09
N TYR A 275 5.60 18.90 -6.88
CA TYR A 275 5.05 17.57 -6.61
C TYR A 275 3.53 17.52 -6.80
N ALA A 276 2.80 18.50 -6.26
CA ALA A 276 1.36 18.61 -6.46
C ALA A 276 1.02 18.72 -7.96
N SER A 277 1.79 19.49 -8.72
CA SER A 277 1.61 19.62 -10.18
C SER A 277 1.87 18.31 -10.92
N ILE A 278 2.92 17.56 -10.56
CA ILE A 278 3.22 16.24 -11.15
C ILE A 278 2.10 15.25 -10.85
N GLN A 279 1.58 15.22 -9.62
CA GLN A 279 0.54 14.29 -9.20
C GLN A 279 -0.78 14.54 -9.95
N VAL A 280 -1.23 15.81 -10.00
CA VAL A 280 -2.42 16.21 -10.77
C VAL A 280 -2.29 15.83 -12.24
N LEU A 281 -1.10 16.02 -12.84
CA LEU A 281 -0.86 15.65 -14.23
C LEU A 281 -0.83 14.13 -14.44
N ARG A 282 -0.35 13.34 -13.47
CA ARG A 282 -0.41 11.87 -13.51
C ARG A 282 -1.85 11.38 -13.48
N GLU A 283 -2.67 11.89 -12.56
CA GLU A 283 -4.09 11.53 -12.44
C GLU A 283 -4.85 11.93 -13.72
N LYS A 284 -4.62 13.14 -14.22
CA LYS A 284 -5.22 13.61 -15.48
C LYS A 284 -4.79 12.77 -16.68
N SER A 285 -3.52 12.36 -16.74
CA SER A 285 -3.00 11.46 -17.78
C SER A 285 -3.69 10.10 -17.76
N GLN A 286 -3.87 9.50 -16.57
CA GLN A 286 -4.59 8.23 -16.42
C GLN A 286 -6.06 8.34 -16.83
N GLN A 287 -6.74 9.44 -16.47
CA GLN A 287 -8.12 9.69 -16.88
C GLN A 287 -8.25 9.87 -18.39
N LEU A 288 -7.35 10.64 -19.01
CA LEU A 288 -7.35 10.84 -20.46
C LEU A 288 -7.03 9.54 -21.22
N ALA A 289 -6.05 8.75 -20.75
CA ALA A 289 -5.71 7.46 -21.33
C ALA A 289 -6.91 6.49 -21.37
N ALA A 290 -7.82 6.57 -20.41
CA ALA A 290 -9.02 5.73 -20.36
C ALA A 290 -10.11 6.14 -21.37
N VAL A 291 -10.10 7.37 -21.88
CA VAL A 291 -11.19 7.96 -22.71
C VAL A 291 -10.72 8.34 -24.11
N VAL A 292 -9.43 8.14 -24.42
CA VAL A 292 -8.76 8.62 -25.64
C VAL A 292 -9.26 7.95 -26.94
N SER A 293 -10.09 6.91 -26.86
CA SER A 293 -10.25 5.92 -27.94
C SER A 293 -10.84 6.39 -29.27
N ASN A 294 -11.25 7.65 -29.50
CA ASN A 294 -11.73 8.13 -30.82
C ASN A 294 -11.78 9.68 -30.99
N ASP A 295 -11.19 10.48 -30.10
CA ASP A 295 -11.35 11.95 -30.10
C ASP A 295 -9.99 12.65 -30.29
N GLU A 296 -9.76 13.24 -31.47
CA GLU A 296 -8.51 13.94 -31.82
C GLU A 296 -8.17 15.08 -30.85
N LEU A 297 -9.18 15.73 -30.25
CA LEU A 297 -8.95 16.82 -29.30
C LEU A 297 -8.39 16.28 -27.98
N LYS A 298 -8.92 15.13 -27.52
CA LYS A 298 -8.43 14.46 -26.30
C LYS A 298 -7.07 13.83 -26.49
N MET A 299 -6.76 13.36 -27.70
CA MET A 299 -5.41 12.89 -28.04
C MET A 299 -4.36 14.01 -27.92
N LYS A 300 -4.64 15.20 -28.45
CA LYS A 300 -3.75 16.36 -28.30
C LYS A 300 -3.61 16.80 -26.85
N GLU A 301 -4.69 16.75 -26.07
CA GLU A 301 -4.65 17.07 -24.64
C GLU A 301 -3.81 16.04 -23.86
N TYR A 302 -3.94 14.75 -24.19
CA TYR A 302 -3.14 13.68 -23.60
C TYR A 302 -1.65 13.84 -23.91
N GLU A 303 -1.28 14.12 -25.16
CA GLU A 303 0.10 14.38 -25.57
C GLU A 303 0.69 15.59 -24.83
N HIS A 304 -0.07 16.68 -24.69
CA HIS A 304 0.36 17.86 -23.95
C HIS A 304 0.57 17.58 -22.45
N VAL A 305 -0.33 16.80 -21.83
CA VAL A 305 -0.19 16.38 -20.43
C VAL A 305 1.04 15.49 -20.25
N GLN A 306 1.31 14.57 -21.19
CA GLN A 306 2.51 13.71 -21.17
C GLN A 306 3.80 14.52 -21.29
N GLU A 307 3.86 15.48 -22.20
CA GLU A 307 5.03 16.34 -22.39
C GLU A 307 5.31 17.19 -21.14
N LYS A 308 4.27 17.80 -20.57
CA LYS A 308 4.40 18.59 -19.33
C LYS A 308 4.78 17.73 -18.13
N LEU A 309 4.25 16.51 -18.05
CA LEU A 309 4.62 15.54 -17.02
C LEU A 309 6.10 15.15 -17.14
N LEU A 310 6.58 14.89 -18.36
CA LEU A 310 7.98 14.57 -18.63
C LEU A 310 8.90 15.73 -18.22
N GLN A 311 8.52 16.96 -18.57
CA GLN A 311 9.29 18.16 -18.23
C GLN A 311 9.42 18.35 -16.71
N LEU A 312 8.31 18.27 -15.97
CA LEU A 312 8.33 18.42 -14.51
C LEU A 312 9.06 17.27 -13.82
N GLN A 313 9.02 16.06 -14.38
CA GLN A 313 9.80 14.92 -13.89
C GLN A 313 11.31 15.13 -14.09
N GLU A 314 11.73 15.69 -15.22
CA GLU A 314 13.13 16.02 -15.46
C GLU A 314 13.59 17.19 -14.58
N ASP A 315 12.77 18.24 -14.42
CA ASP A 315 13.03 19.34 -13.47
C ASP A 315 13.21 18.81 -12.04
N ARG A 316 12.33 17.91 -11.61
CA ARG A 316 12.46 17.22 -10.32
C ARG A 316 13.78 16.46 -10.26
N ARG A 317 14.12 15.68 -11.28
CA ARG A 317 15.36 14.90 -11.34
C ARG A 317 16.59 15.79 -11.20
N VAL A 318 16.63 16.92 -11.90
CA VAL A 318 17.71 17.91 -11.81
C VAL A 318 17.79 18.53 -10.41
N ARG A 319 16.66 18.91 -9.81
CA ARG A 319 16.62 19.45 -8.44
C ARG A 319 17.11 18.44 -7.41
N VAL A 320 16.73 17.18 -7.55
CA VAL A 320 17.21 16.07 -6.69
C VAL A 320 18.71 15.85 -6.85
N GLU A 321 19.23 15.84 -8.08
CA GLU A 321 20.67 15.64 -8.31
C GLU A 321 21.50 16.83 -7.80
N ARG A 322 21.03 18.07 -7.97
CA ARG A 322 21.66 19.26 -7.37
C ARG A 322 21.76 19.15 -5.86
N ARG A 323 20.69 18.71 -5.18
CA ARG A 323 20.69 18.48 -3.71
C ARG A 323 21.66 17.39 -3.31
N ARG A 324 21.76 16.32 -4.09
CA ARG A 324 22.72 15.23 -3.87
C ARG A 324 24.16 15.74 -3.91
N ILE A 325 24.48 16.59 -4.89
CA ILE A 325 25.81 17.22 -5.01
C ILE A 325 26.05 18.14 -3.80
N MET A 326 25.10 19.00 -3.45
CA MET A 326 25.22 19.92 -2.30
C MET A 326 25.45 19.18 -0.96
N ASN A 327 24.73 18.09 -0.72
CA ASN A 327 24.90 17.28 0.49
C ASN A 327 26.23 16.50 0.51
N ALA A 328 26.73 16.08 -0.66
CA ALA A 328 28.05 15.46 -0.79
C ALA A 328 29.20 16.46 -0.53
N THR A 329 29.05 17.71 -0.96
CA THR A 329 30.00 18.79 -0.65
C THR A 329 29.97 19.25 0.80
N ASN A 330 28.83 19.16 1.49
CA ASN A 330 28.72 19.50 2.91
C ASN A 330 29.23 18.39 3.84
N SER A 331 29.38 17.16 3.35
CA SER A 331 29.93 16.03 4.11
C SER A 331 31.44 15.86 3.93
N SER A 332 32.05 16.45 2.89
CA SER A 332 33.51 16.46 2.68
C SER A 332 34.25 17.53 3.51
N SER A 333 33.54 18.43 4.19
CA SER A 333 34.13 19.45 5.10
C SER A 333 34.39 18.94 6.53
N LEU A 334 34.02 17.68 6.82
CA LEU A 334 34.31 16.99 8.09
C LEU A 334 35.43 15.95 7.90
N LEU A 335 36.59 16.37 7.38
CA LEU A 335 37.82 15.61 7.59
C LEU A 335 38.37 15.93 8.98
N PRO A 336 38.77 14.93 9.78
CA PRO A 336 39.32 15.17 11.11
C PRO A 336 40.63 15.96 10.97
N ARG A 337 40.74 17.09 11.68
CA ARG A 337 42.02 17.80 11.80
C ARG A 337 43.06 16.87 12.45
N PRO A 338 44.31 16.83 11.98
CA PRO A 338 45.31 15.96 12.57
C PRO A 338 45.76 16.47 13.95
N ARG A 339 45.60 15.58 14.94
CA ARG A 339 46.07 15.55 16.34
C ARG A 339 45.68 16.70 17.25
#